data_AF-A0A5K0YQ16-F1
#
_entry.id   AF-A0A5K0YQ16-F1
#
_cell.length_a   1.000
_cell.length_b   1.000
_cell.length_c   1.000
_cell.angle_alpha   90.00
_cell.angle_beta   90.00
_cell.angle_gamma   90.00
#
_symmetry.space_group_name_H-M   'P 1'
#
loop_
_entity.id
_entity.type
_entity.pdbx_description
1 polymer ?
#
loop_
_entity_poly.entity_id
_entity_poly.type
_entity_poly.pdbx_seq_one_letter_code
_entity_poly.pdbx_strand_id
1 'polypeptide(L)'
;VHDLSFRGKAYIPVLDVSLKSQSKRPLSLNGNRVCMSVQQAGTKVLVSPLELENAQEPPLNIYRPKEPYTATIVAVEKLVGPKAPGETCHIVIDHSGNMPYWEGQSYGVIPP
;
A
#
# COMPACT_ATOMS: atom_id res chain seq x y z
N VAL A 1 25.91 8.67 -22.04
CA VAL A 1 26.37 8.99 -20.67
C VAL A 1 25.77 10.33 -20.30
N HIS A 2 24.65 10.35 -19.57
CA HIS A 2 24.07 11.59 -19.08
C HIS A 2 23.83 11.44 -17.57
N ASP A 3 24.71 12.12 -16.85
CA ASP A 3 24.65 12.35 -15.42
C ASP A 3 23.59 13.43 -15.15
N LEU A 4 22.63 13.14 -14.27
CA LEU A 4 21.62 14.11 -13.86
C LEU A 4 21.78 14.40 -12.38
N SER A 5 22.55 15.46 -12.13
CA SER A 5 22.76 16.09 -10.84
C SER A 5 21.47 16.72 -10.30
N PHE A 6 21.08 16.37 -9.07
CA PHE A 6 20.00 17.04 -8.34
C PHE A 6 20.58 18.07 -7.36
N ARG A 7 20.51 19.36 -7.73
CA ARG A 7 20.81 20.50 -6.87
C ARG A 7 19.51 20.95 -6.18
N GLY A 8 19.48 20.88 -4.85
CA GLY A 8 18.28 21.12 -4.04
C GLY A 8 17.85 22.58 -3.90
N LYS A 9 16.64 22.75 -3.33
CA LYS A 9 16.01 23.83 -2.51
C LYS A 9 14.49 23.48 -2.47
N ALA A 10 13.66 23.73 -1.46
CA ALA A 10 13.75 24.33 -0.13
C ALA A 10 12.57 23.78 0.72
N TYR A 11 12.69 23.96 2.03
CA TYR A 11 11.80 23.57 3.11
C TYR A 11 10.31 23.90 2.90
N ILE A 12 9.43 22.93 3.18
CA ILE A 12 7.99 23.15 3.36
C ILE A 12 7.76 23.52 4.83
N PRO A 13 7.03 24.59 5.17
CA PRO A 13 6.73 24.91 6.57
C PRO A 13 5.67 23.94 7.09
N VAL A 14 5.99 23.20 8.14
CA VAL A 14 5.01 22.48 8.95
C VAL A 14 4.22 23.53 9.71
N LEU A 15 2.94 23.71 9.37
CA LEU A 15 2.03 24.52 10.17
C LEU A 15 1.74 23.78 11.48
N ASP A 16 2.18 24.39 12.58
CA ASP A 16 1.94 23.96 13.96
C ASP A 16 0.42 24.01 14.27
N VAL A 17 -0.20 22.85 14.48
CA VAL A 17 -1.58 22.75 14.95
C VAL A 17 -1.57 22.77 16.47
N SER A 18 -1.69 23.96 17.04
CA SER A 18 -1.87 24.15 18.47
C SER A 18 -3.31 23.79 18.88
N LEU A 19 -3.50 22.59 19.44
CA LEU A 19 -4.75 22.18 20.08
C LEU A 19 -4.86 22.83 21.46
N LYS A 20 -5.56 23.97 21.55
CA LYS A 20 -6.02 24.52 22.84
C LYS A 20 -7.43 24.03 23.14
N SER A 21 -7.53 23.09 24.07
CA SER A 21 -8.77 22.64 24.70
C SER A 21 -9.19 23.63 25.80
N GLN A 22 -10.36 24.27 25.68
CA GLN A 22 -11.13 24.84 26.81
C GLN A 22 -12.66 24.88 26.55
N SER A 23 -13.37 23.96 27.21
CA SER A 23 -14.68 24.09 27.92
C SER A 23 -15.90 24.84 27.33
N LYS A 24 -17.01 24.08 27.22
CA LYS A 24 -18.46 24.36 27.48
C LYS A 24 -19.23 25.36 26.60
N ARG A 25 -20.18 24.82 25.80
CA ARG A 25 -21.58 25.29 25.54
C ARG A 25 -22.31 24.26 24.64
N PRO A 26 -23.62 23.99 24.82
CA PRO A 26 -24.37 23.12 23.91
C PRO A 26 -25.02 23.91 22.76
N LEU A 27 -25.33 23.19 21.67
CA LEU A 27 -26.23 23.50 20.54
C LEU A 27 -25.59 23.69 19.15
N SER A 28 -26.21 22.99 18.21
CA SER A 28 -26.50 23.33 16.81
C SER A 28 -25.72 22.57 15.71
N LEU A 29 -26.51 21.85 14.91
CA LEU A 29 -26.16 21.20 13.64
C LEU A 29 -25.48 22.19 12.68
N ASN A 30 -24.21 21.96 12.36
CA ASN A 30 -23.61 22.13 11.01
C ASN A 30 -22.10 21.89 11.12
N GLY A 31 -21.70 20.62 11.29
CA GLY A 31 -20.31 20.23 11.15
C GLY A 31 -19.98 20.11 9.66
N ASN A 32 -19.21 21.06 9.12
CA ASN A 32 -18.66 20.99 7.77
C ASN A 32 -18.02 19.61 7.54
N ARG A 33 -18.69 18.77 6.75
CA ARG A 33 -18.08 17.53 6.23
C ARG A 33 -17.08 17.94 5.16
N VAL A 34 -15.81 18.02 5.53
CA VAL A 34 -14.74 18.15 4.54
C VAL A 34 -14.57 16.78 3.88
N CYS A 35 -15.19 16.62 2.71
CA CYS A 35 -14.94 15.51 1.80
C CYS A 35 -13.62 15.80 1.09
N MET A 36 -12.57 15.09 1.46
CA MET A 36 -11.32 15.10 0.70
C MET A 36 -11.52 14.19 -0.52
N SER A 37 -11.81 14.77 -1.68
CA SER A 37 -11.72 14.04 -2.94
C SER A 37 -10.24 13.92 -3.32
N VAL A 38 -9.73 12.69 -3.33
CA VAL A 38 -8.39 12.42 -3.85
C VAL A 38 -8.44 12.62 -5.37
N GLN A 39 -7.83 13.70 -5.85
CA GLN A 39 -7.60 13.87 -7.28
C GLN A 39 -6.58 12.82 -7.71
N GLN A 40 -7.03 11.82 -8.46
CA GLN A 40 -6.14 10.80 -9.02
C GLN A 40 -5.31 11.46 -10.14
N ALA A 41 -4.17 12.03 -9.77
CA ALA A 41 -3.28 12.73 -10.68
C ALA A 41 -2.34 11.72 -11.36
N GLY A 42 -2.66 11.31 -12.60
CA GLY A 42 -1.80 10.51 -13.46
C GLY A 42 -2.55 9.75 -14.56
N THR A 43 -1.89 9.52 -15.70
CA THR A 43 -2.38 8.55 -16.72
C THR A 43 -2.35 7.14 -16.12
N LYS A 44 -3.46 6.39 -16.22
CA LYS A 44 -3.56 5.02 -15.70
C LYS A 44 -2.52 4.12 -16.37
N VAL A 45 -1.83 3.30 -15.57
CA VAL A 45 -0.87 2.29 -16.08
C VAL A 45 -1.65 1.16 -16.73
N LEU A 46 -1.20 0.71 -17.90
CA LEU A 46 -1.77 -0.47 -18.56
C LEU A 46 -1.35 -1.73 -17.79
N VAL A 47 -2.32 -2.56 -17.44
CA VAL A 47 -2.13 -3.82 -16.72
C VAL A 47 -2.57 -5.01 -17.57
N SER A 48 -1.95 -6.15 -17.35
CA SER A 48 -2.25 -7.41 -18.03
C SER A 48 -2.00 -8.59 -17.10
N PRO A 49 -2.75 -9.70 -17.23
CA PRO A 49 -3.83 -9.94 -18.19
C PRO A 49 -5.19 -9.39 -17.71
N LEU A 50 -6.04 -8.95 -18.65
CA LEU A 50 -7.40 -8.44 -18.36
C LEU A 50 -8.36 -9.54 -17.87
N GLU A 51 -8.00 -10.81 -18.05
CA GLU A 51 -8.79 -11.95 -17.63
C GLU A 51 -8.96 -12.05 -16.10
N LEU A 52 -8.11 -11.37 -15.33
CA LEU A 52 -8.22 -11.31 -13.86
C LEU A 52 -9.53 -10.68 -13.39
N GLU A 53 -10.13 -9.80 -14.20
CA GLU A 53 -11.39 -9.11 -13.89
C GLU A 53 -12.64 -9.97 -14.17
N ASN A 54 -12.49 -11.09 -14.88
CA ASN A 54 -13.63 -11.91 -15.29
C ASN A 54 -14.15 -12.82 -14.18
N ALA A 55 -13.36 -13.02 -13.11
CA ALA A 55 -13.76 -13.86 -11.99
C ALA A 55 -14.94 -13.23 -11.23
N GLN A 56 -15.99 -14.00 -10.98
CA GLN A 56 -17.17 -13.51 -10.28
C GLN A 56 -17.07 -13.67 -8.76
N GLU A 57 -16.24 -14.60 -8.29
CA GLU A 57 -16.02 -14.88 -6.87
C GLU A 57 -14.53 -14.80 -6.53
N PRO A 58 -14.19 -14.34 -5.31
CA PRO A 58 -12.81 -14.27 -4.86
C PRO A 58 -12.18 -15.67 -4.82
N PRO A 59 -10.94 -15.84 -5.35
CA PRO A 59 -10.19 -17.07 -5.14
C PRO A 59 -9.97 -17.29 -3.64
N LEU A 60 -10.28 -18.49 -3.13
CA LEU A 60 -10.14 -18.82 -1.71
C LEU A 60 -9.46 -20.18 -1.55
N ASN A 61 -8.45 -20.23 -0.68
CA ASN A 61 -7.77 -21.48 -0.26
C ASN A 61 -7.33 -22.38 -1.43
N ILE A 62 -6.81 -21.78 -2.51
CA ILE A 62 -6.33 -22.49 -3.71
C ILE A 62 -5.26 -23.54 -3.35
N TYR A 63 -4.38 -23.20 -2.41
CA TYR A 63 -3.39 -24.09 -1.81
C TYR A 63 -3.61 -24.21 -0.31
N ARG A 64 -3.37 -25.41 0.22
CA ARG A 64 -3.58 -25.73 1.64
C ARG A 64 -2.25 -26.01 2.32
N PRO A 65 -2.15 -25.92 3.66
CA PRO A 65 -0.89 -26.15 4.36
C PRO A 65 -0.24 -27.53 4.11
N LYS A 66 -1.03 -28.54 3.75
CA LYS A 66 -0.53 -29.89 3.41
C LYS A 66 0.10 -29.96 2.02
N GLU A 67 -0.37 -29.13 1.10
CA GLU A 67 0.06 -29.07 -0.29
C GLU A 67 0.21 -27.58 -0.69
N PRO A 68 1.27 -26.90 -0.17
CA PRO A 68 1.52 -25.50 -0.48
C PRO A 68 2.11 -25.34 -1.89
N TYR A 69 1.93 -24.16 -2.48
CA TYR A 69 2.63 -23.80 -3.72
C TYR A 69 4.04 -23.28 -3.42
N THR A 70 5.02 -23.74 -4.18
CA THR A 70 6.41 -23.25 -4.09
C THR A 70 6.58 -22.05 -5.02
N ALA A 71 6.45 -20.85 -4.46
CA ALA A 71 6.69 -19.59 -5.17
C ALA A 71 8.17 -19.19 -5.13
N THR A 72 8.57 -18.25 -6.00
CA THR A 72 9.95 -17.75 -6.07
C THR A 72 10.04 -16.30 -5.60
N ILE A 73 11.04 -15.95 -4.81
CA ILE A 73 11.29 -14.55 -4.41
C ILE A 73 11.95 -13.80 -5.57
N VAL A 74 11.35 -12.67 -5.96
CA VAL A 74 11.89 -11.79 -7.01
C VAL A 74 12.74 -10.69 -6.41
N ALA A 75 12.26 -10.05 -5.34
CA ALA A 75 12.95 -8.94 -4.70
C ALA A 75 12.61 -8.85 -3.21
N VAL A 76 13.56 -8.35 -2.42
CA VAL A 76 13.38 -8.01 -1.01
C VAL A 76 13.98 -6.63 -0.79
N GLU A 77 13.16 -5.67 -0.42
CA GLU A 77 13.56 -4.28 -0.26
C GLU A 77 13.19 -3.77 1.13
N LYS A 78 14.14 -3.12 1.81
CA LYS A 78 13.88 -2.49 3.10
C LYS A 78 13.09 -1.20 2.89
N LEU A 79 11.91 -1.10 3.50
CA LEU A 79 11.04 0.08 3.41
C LEU A 79 11.38 1.17 4.42
N VAL A 80 12.13 0.84 5.47
CA VAL A 80 12.38 1.72 6.61
C VAL A 80 13.79 2.29 6.60
N GLY A 81 13.92 3.54 7.07
CA GLY A 81 15.22 4.22 7.17
C GLY A 81 16.14 3.62 8.25
N PRO A 82 17.42 4.02 8.27
CA PRO A 82 18.43 3.46 9.17
C PRO A 82 18.17 3.73 10.66
N LYS A 83 17.34 4.74 11.00
CA LYS A 83 17.00 5.09 12.39
C LYS A 83 15.71 4.41 12.88
N ALA A 84 15.09 3.55 12.09
CA ALA A 84 13.86 2.87 12.48
C ALA A 84 14.13 1.87 13.63
N PRO A 85 13.17 1.69 14.57
CA PRO A 85 13.34 0.78 15.71
C PRO A 85 13.37 -0.70 15.32
N GLY A 86 12.88 -1.03 14.13
CA GLY A 86 12.86 -2.39 13.59
C GLY A 86 12.94 -2.36 12.07
N GLU A 87 12.87 -3.55 11.48
CA GLU A 87 12.90 -3.75 10.04
C GLU A 87 11.51 -4.03 9.49
N THR A 88 11.20 -3.46 8.33
CA THR A 88 10.01 -3.79 7.54
C THR A 88 10.45 -3.84 6.09
N CYS A 89 10.13 -4.95 5.44
CA CYS A 89 10.54 -5.23 4.07
C CYS A 89 9.32 -5.36 3.16
N HIS A 90 9.51 -4.95 1.91
CA HIS A 90 8.64 -5.27 0.79
C HIS A 90 9.22 -6.49 0.08
N ILE A 91 8.42 -7.55 -0.01
CA ILE A 91 8.83 -8.81 -0.63
C ILE A 91 7.96 -9.02 -1.87
N VAL A 92 8.59 -9.09 -3.03
CA VAL A 92 7.92 -9.40 -4.30
C VAL A 92 8.06 -10.89 -4.56
N ILE A 93 6.91 -11.57 -4.68
CA ILE A 93 6.82 -13.02 -4.84
C ILE A 93 6.26 -13.32 -6.23
N ASP A 94 7.00 -14.09 -7.02
CA ASP A 94 6.52 -14.64 -8.29
C ASP A 94 5.75 -15.94 -8.03
N HIS A 95 4.46 -15.88 -8.30
CA HIS A 95 3.55 -17.03 -8.24
C HIS A 95 3.14 -17.55 -9.63
N SER A 96 3.76 -17.05 -10.71
CA SER A 96 3.57 -17.48 -12.10
C SER A 96 2.12 -17.60 -12.56
N GLY A 97 1.21 -16.79 -12.00
CA GLY A 97 -0.22 -16.85 -12.26
C GLY A 97 -1.01 -17.97 -11.55
N ASN A 98 -0.34 -18.87 -10.81
CA ASN A 98 -1.00 -20.03 -10.18
C ASN A 98 -1.77 -19.69 -8.88
N MET A 99 -1.46 -18.55 -8.25
CA MET A 99 -2.12 -18.08 -7.04
C MET A 99 -2.80 -16.71 -7.25
N PRO A 100 -3.79 -16.56 -8.12
CA PRO A 100 -4.50 -15.28 -8.27
C PRO A 100 -5.18 -14.88 -6.95
N TYR A 101 -5.25 -13.59 -6.68
CA TYR A 101 -5.91 -13.03 -5.50
C TYR A 101 -6.60 -11.72 -5.87
N TRP A 102 -7.57 -11.32 -5.05
CA TRP A 102 -8.19 -9.99 -5.11
C TRP A 102 -7.58 -9.08 -4.04
N GLU A 103 -7.58 -7.76 -4.28
CA GLU A 103 -7.04 -6.81 -3.31
C GLU A 103 -7.71 -6.96 -1.93
N GLY A 104 -6.88 -6.93 -0.89
CA GLY A 104 -7.32 -7.13 0.49
C GLY A 104 -7.32 -8.59 0.97
N GLN A 105 -6.99 -9.56 0.10
CA GLN A 105 -6.71 -10.93 0.52
C GLN A 105 -5.30 -11.11 1.10
N SER A 106 -5.08 -12.25 1.75
CA SER A 106 -3.82 -12.62 2.40
C SER A 106 -3.28 -13.94 1.86
N TYR A 107 -1.95 -14.07 1.82
CA TYR A 107 -1.28 -15.36 1.65
C TYR A 107 -0.83 -15.95 2.97
N GLY A 108 -0.83 -17.28 3.06
CA GLY A 108 -0.19 -18.04 4.12
C GLY A 108 1.22 -18.45 3.69
N VAL A 109 2.23 -18.20 4.52
CA VAL A 109 3.61 -18.64 4.32
C VAL A 109 3.96 -19.69 5.36
N ILE A 110 4.57 -20.80 4.92
CA ILE A 110 5.07 -21.86 5.80
C ILE A 110 6.59 -21.69 5.92
N PRO A 111 7.12 -21.34 7.11
CA PRO A 111 8.56 -21.31 7.32
C PRO A 111 9.14 -22.75 7.29
N PRO A 112 10.41 -22.91 6.89
CA PRO A 112 11.07 -24.21 6.83
C PRO A 112 11.25 -24.88 8.20
#